data_AF-A0A7L8V6P2-F1
#
_entry.id   AF-A0A7L8V6P2-F1
#
_cell.length_a   1.000
_cell.length_b   1.000
_cell.length_c   1.000
_cell.angle_alpha   90.00
_cell.angle_beta   90.00
_cell.angle_gamma   90.00
#
_symmetry.space_group_name_H-M   'P 1'
#
loop_
_entity.id
_entity.type
_entity.pdbx_description
1 polymer ?
#
loop_
_entity_poly.entity_id
_entity_poly.type
_entity_poly.pdbx_seq_one_letter_code
_entity_poly.pdbx_strand_id
1 'polypeptide(L)'
;MKIEINKDLEVAIEAAANLQNVSVDDVVNDIVRFSLNTYVAAEQANKLLYLLENEVLPRIANVEVSNIATRHQLTNLHADVLENSDRALVIADEATQIGLSTIFKNEE
;
A
#
# COMPACT_ATOMS: atom_id res chain seq x y z
N MET A 1 15.82 7.77 -38.82
CA MET A 1 14.37 7.91 -38.57
C MET A 1 14.15 9.35 -38.13
N LYS A 2 13.53 10.21 -38.94
CA LYS A 2 13.18 11.57 -38.51
C LYS A 2 11.92 11.45 -37.65
N ILE A 3 12.02 11.84 -36.39
CA ILE A 3 10.85 11.95 -35.52
C ILE A 3 10.13 13.21 -35.98
N GLU A 4 8.95 13.06 -36.60
CA GLU A 4 8.09 14.20 -36.88
C GLU A 4 7.45 14.63 -35.57
N ILE A 5 7.94 15.75 -35.04
CA ILE A 5 7.41 16.35 -33.81
C ILE A 5 6.11 17.06 -34.16
N ASN A 6 5.11 16.94 -33.29
CA ASN A 6 3.87 17.70 -33.40
C ASN A 6 4.20 19.21 -33.40
N LYS A 7 3.75 19.93 -34.43
CA LYS A 7 3.98 21.38 -34.57
C LYS A 7 3.50 22.20 -33.36
N ASP A 8 2.40 21.81 -32.74
CA ASP A 8 1.87 22.51 -31.56
C ASP A 8 2.82 22.35 -30.37
N LEU A 9 3.46 21.18 -30.26
CA LEU A 9 4.46 20.90 -29.22
C LEU A 9 5.75 21.70 -29.46
N GLU A 10 6.20 21.79 -30.70
CA GLU A 10 7.38 22.58 -31.08
C GLU A 10 7.19 24.06 -30.73
N VAL A 11 6.04 24.64 -31.09
CA VAL A 11 5.67 26.02 -30.73
C VAL A 11 5.61 26.22 -29.22
N ALA A 12 5.05 25.25 -28.48
CA ALA A 12 4.97 25.34 -27.02
C ALA A 12 6.35 25.29 -26.35
N ILE A 13 7.27 24.47 -26.85
CA ILE A 13 8.63 24.35 -26.33
C ILE A 13 9.41 25.65 -26.61
N GLU A 14 9.32 26.19 -27.83
CA GLU A 14 9.97 27.46 -28.17
C GLU A 14 9.42 28.63 -27.33
N ALA A 15 8.11 28.69 -27.10
CA ALA A 15 7.49 29.69 -26.24
C ALA A 15 7.97 29.58 -24.78
N ALA A 16 8.09 28.35 -24.26
CA ALA A 16 8.60 28.10 -22.91
C ALA A 16 10.08 28.50 -22.77
N ALA A 17 10.91 28.17 -23.77
CA ALA A 17 12.32 28.56 -23.81
C ALA A 17 12.50 30.08 -23.78
N ASN A 18 11.71 30.80 -24.59
CA ASN A 18 11.70 32.26 -24.61
C ASN A 18 11.21 32.87 -23.28
N LEU A 19 10.19 32.29 -22.64
CA LEU A 19 9.66 32.77 -21.36
C LEU A 19 10.68 32.63 -20.23
N GLN A 20 11.43 31.52 -20.24
CA GLN A 20 12.40 31.17 -19.21
C GLN A 20 13.82 31.70 -19.52
N ASN A 21 14.02 32.29 -20.70
CA ASN A 21 15.30 32.78 -21.19
C ASN A 21 16.41 31.72 -21.17
N VAL A 22 16.06 30.50 -21.61
CA VAL A 22 16.96 29.34 -21.73
C VAL A 22 16.91 28.79 -23.16
N SER A 23 17.81 27.85 -23.49
CA SER A 23 17.78 27.22 -24.81
C SER A 23 16.60 26.23 -24.92
N VAL A 24 16.13 26.01 -26.15
CA VAL A 24 15.13 24.97 -26.45
C VAL A 24 15.61 23.59 -25.98
N ASP A 25 16.89 23.30 -26.15
CA ASP A 25 17.50 22.04 -25.73
C ASP A 25 17.42 21.84 -24.19
N ASP A 26 17.60 22.91 -23.42
CA ASP A 26 17.48 22.86 -21.96
C ASP A 26 16.05 22.55 -21.53
N VAL A 27 15.05 23.19 -22.16
CA VAL A 27 13.63 22.92 -21.88
C VAL A 27 13.27 21.47 -22.22
N VAL A 28 13.72 20.96 -23.36
CA VAL A 28 13.50 19.56 -23.75
C VAL A 28 14.14 18.61 -22.74
N ASN A 29 15.38 18.88 -22.33
CA ASN A 29 16.07 18.07 -21.33
C ASN A 29 15.33 18.06 -19.98
N ASP A 30 14.78 19.20 -19.56
CA ASP A 30 14.01 19.30 -18.32
C ASP A 30 12.68 18.56 -18.41
N ILE A 31 11.97 18.65 -19.55
CA ILE A 31 10.74 17.87 -19.79
C ILE A 31 11.03 16.37 -19.75
N VAL A 32 12.12 15.93 -20.41
CA VAL A 32 12.52 14.52 -20.41
C VAL A 32 12.88 14.06 -19.00
N ARG A 33 13.66 14.85 -18.25
CA ARG A 33 13.97 14.56 -16.84
C ARG A 33 12.73 14.47 -15.97
N PHE A 34 11.82 15.42 -16.11
CA PHE A 34 10.56 15.43 -15.37
C PHE A 34 9.74 14.18 -15.69
N SER A 35 9.54 13.88 -16.97
CA SER A 35 8.80 12.70 -17.42
C SER A 35 9.40 11.40 -16.91
N LEU A 36 10.73 11.26 -16.97
CA LEU A 36 11.44 10.09 -16.42
C LEU A 36 11.27 9.98 -14.91
N ASN A 37 11.44 11.08 -14.17
CA ASN A 37 11.28 11.08 -12.72
C ASN A 37 9.85 10.73 -12.30
N THR A 38 8.84 11.29 -12.99
CA THR A 38 7.43 10.96 -12.74
C THR A 38 7.13 9.50 -13.05
N TYR A 39 7.64 8.97 -14.17
CA TYR A 39 7.47 7.57 -14.52
C TYR A 39 8.11 6.64 -13.49
N VAL A 40 9.36 6.90 -13.10
CA VAL A 40 10.06 6.13 -12.06
C VAL A 40 9.31 6.19 -10.72
N ALA A 41 8.82 7.37 -10.32
CA ALA A 41 8.05 7.52 -9.10
C ALA A 41 6.74 6.71 -9.13
N ALA A 42 6.03 6.70 -10.27
CA ALA A 42 4.82 5.92 -10.46
C ALA A 42 5.11 4.41 -10.36
N GLU A 43 6.15 3.91 -11.01
CA GLU A 43 6.57 2.50 -10.91
C GLU A 43 6.98 2.11 -9.48
N GLN A 44 7.69 2.99 -8.78
CA GLN A 44 8.04 2.77 -7.37
C GLN A 44 6.80 2.72 -6.46
N ALA A 45 5.81 3.59 -6.69
CA ALA A 45 4.55 3.57 -5.96
C ALA A 45 3.77 2.26 -6.21
N ASN A 46 3.69 1.82 -7.47
CA ASN A 46 3.05 0.55 -7.83
C ASN A 46 3.75 -0.64 -7.15
N LYS A 47 5.09 -0.63 -7.11
CA LYS A 47 5.86 -1.67 -6.42
C LYS A 47 5.61 -1.67 -4.91
N LEU A 48 5.52 -0.49 -4.28
CA LEU A 48 5.18 -0.37 -2.86
C LEU A 48 3.78 -0.92 -2.58
N LEU A 49 2.80 -0.60 -3.42
CA LEU A 49 1.44 -1.12 -3.31
C LEU A 49 1.44 -2.65 -3.37
N TYR A 50 2.14 -3.22 -4.35
CA TYR A 50 2.29 -4.66 -4.50
C TYR A 50 2.88 -5.32 -3.25
N LEU A 51 3.96 -4.77 -2.70
CA LEU A 51 4.60 -5.31 -1.49
C LEU A 51 3.68 -5.23 -0.27
N LEU A 52 2.94 -4.12 -0.12
CA LEU A 52 1.98 -3.95 0.97
C LEU A 52 0.87 -5.01 0.89
N GLU A 53 0.27 -5.17 -0.29
CA GLU A 53 -0.85 -6.07 -0.51
C GLU A 53 -0.47 -7.55 -0.43
N ASN A 54 0.69 -7.92 -0.98
CA ASN A 54 1.03 -9.34 -1.17
C ASN A 54 1.96 -9.89 -0.08
N GLU A 55 2.70 -9.03 0.62
CA GLU A 55 3.69 -9.50 1.61
C GLU A 55 3.38 -9.00 3.02
N VAL A 56 3.13 -7.69 3.18
CA VAL A 56 2.99 -7.08 4.52
C VAL A 56 1.63 -7.40 5.13
N LEU A 57 0.54 -7.08 4.44
CA LEU A 57 -0.82 -7.31 4.95
C LEU A 57 -1.09 -8.80 5.26
N PRO A 58 -0.72 -9.77 4.39
CA PRO A 58 -0.93 -11.18 4.69
C PRO A 58 -0.12 -11.67 5.89
N ARG A 59 1.10 -11.14 6.11
CA ARG A 59 1.89 -11.47 7.30
C ARG A 59 1.22 -10.97 8.57
N ILE A 60 0.71 -9.74 8.58
CA ILE A 60 -0.03 -9.19 9.71
C ILE A 60 -1.27 -10.03 9.99
N ALA A 61 -2.05 -10.35 8.96
CA ALA A 61 -3.24 -11.19 9.10
C ALA A 61 -2.91 -12.57 9.70
N ASN A 62 -1.82 -13.23 9.25
CA ASN A 62 -1.38 -14.52 9.79
C ASN A 62 -0.96 -14.44 11.27
N VAL A 63 -0.29 -13.35 11.68
CA VAL A 63 0.08 -13.12 13.09
C VAL A 63 -1.18 -12.96 13.94
N GLU A 64 -2.16 -12.19 13.47
CA GLU A 64 -3.41 -12.01 14.20
C GLU A 64 -4.23 -13.30 14.31
N VAL A 65 -4.33 -14.08 13.23
CA VAL A 65 -4.97 -15.42 13.29
C VAL A 65 -4.26 -16.32 14.31
N SER A 66 -2.93 -16.30 14.34
CA SER A 66 -2.15 -17.08 15.30
C SER A 66 -2.37 -16.60 16.75
N ASN A 67 -2.48 -15.29 16.96
CA ASN A 67 -2.80 -14.70 18.26
C ASN A 67 -4.18 -15.14 18.74
N ILE A 68 -5.20 -15.11 17.86
CA ILE A 68 -6.55 -15.57 18.17
C ILE A 68 -6.53 -17.04 18.58
N ALA A 69 -5.90 -17.91 17.78
CA ALA A 69 -5.79 -19.34 18.08
C ALA A 69 -5.09 -19.59 19.43
N THR A 70 -4.02 -18.85 19.72
CA THR A 70 -3.29 -18.96 20.99
C THR A 70 -4.16 -18.51 22.17
N ARG A 71 -4.93 -17.43 22.02
CA ARG A 71 -5.86 -16.96 23.05
C ARG A 71 -6.94 -18.00 23.34
N HIS A 72 -7.53 -18.61 22.30
CA HIS A 72 -8.48 -19.71 22.47
C HIS A 72 -7.88 -20.88 23.24
N GLN A 73 -6.67 -21.30 22.90
CA GLN A 73 -5.97 -22.39 23.60
C GLN A 73 -5.73 -22.05 25.07
N LEU A 74 -5.27 -20.83 25.37
CA LEU A 74 -5.06 -20.37 26.74
C LEU A 74 -6.37 -20.30 27.53
N THR A 75 -7.45 -19.84 26.90
CA THR A 75 -8.77 -19.76 27.53
C THR A 75 -9.34 -21.15 27.81
N ASN A 76 -9.19 -22.11 26.89
CA ASN A 76 -9.59 -23.50 27.14
C ASN A 76 -8.77 -24.12 28.26
N LEU A 77 -7.44 -23.93 28.26
CA LEU A 77 -6.58 -24.38 29.35
C LEU A 77 -7.03 -23.79 30.70
N HIS A 78 -7.38 -22.51 30.72
CA HIS A 78 -7.89 -21.85 31.92
C HIS A 78 -9.27 -22.39 32.36
N ALA A 79 -10.14 -22.75 31.41
CA ALA A 79 -11.42 -23.40 31.67
C ALA A 79 -11.23 -24.77 32.32
N ASP A 80 -10.33 -25.59 31.77
CA ASP A 80 -9.99 -26.91 32.26
C ASP A 80 -9.39 -26.85 33.68
N VAL A 81 -8.59 -25.82 33.96
CA VAL A 81 -8.01 -25.58 35.29
C VAL A 81 -9.06 -25.11 36.31
N LEU A 82 -10.06 -24.32 35.90
CA LEU A 82 -11.07 -23.74 36.79
C LEU A 82 -12.40 -24.50 36.82
N GLU A 83 -12.54 -25.57 36.04
CA GLU A 83 -13.80 -26.34 35.84
C GLU A 83 -15.01 -25.45 35.47
N ASN A 84 -14.79 -24.32 34.79
CA ASN A 84 -15.83 -23.34 34.46
C ASN A 84 -15.80 -22.98 32.96
N SER A 85 -16.40 -23.85 32.15
CA SER A 85 -16.44 -23.77 30.69
C SER A 85 -17.20 -22.55 30.15
N ASP A 86 -18.23 -22.09 30.85
CA ASP A 86 -19.11 -21.02 30.36
C ASP A 86 -18.40 -19.68 30.32
N ARG A 87 -17.57 -19.37 31.34
CA ARG A 87 -16.78 -18.13 31.35
C ARG A 87 -15.67 -18.14 30.30
N ALA A 88 -15.11 -19.31 30.02
CA ALA A 88 -14.08 -19.47 29.00
C ALA A 88 -14.64 -19.24 27.59
N LEU A 89 -15.83 -19.77 27.28
CA LEU A 89 -16.49 -19.55 25.99
C LEU A 89 -16.74 -18.06 25.70
N VAL A 90 -17.15 -17.28 26.72
CA VAL A 90 -17.36 -15.83 26.56
C VAL A 90 -16.04 -15.10 26.25
N ILE A 91 -14.95 -15.42 26.94
CA ILE A 91 -13.64 -14.78 26.70
C ILE A 91 -13.09 -15.15 25.32
N ALA A 92 -13.31 -16.40 24.89
CA ALA A 92 -12.95 -16.89 23.57
C ALA A 92 -13.69 -16.13 22.45
N ASP A 93 -14.99 -15.90 22.62
CA ASP A 93 -15.79 -15.12 21.67
C ASP A 93 -15.33 -13.65 21.62
N GLU A 94 -15.14 -13.00 22.77
CA GLU A 94 -14.62 -11.63 22.86
C GLU A 94 -13.26 -11.47 22.14
N ALA A 95 -12.34 -12.42 22.34
CA ALA A 95 -11.03 -12.42 21.68
C ALA A 95 -11.15 -12.59 20.15
N THR A 96 -12.11 -13.39 19.69
CA THR A 96 -12.39 -13.59 18.27
C THR A 96 -12.93 -12.32 17.65
N GLN A 97 -13.88 -11.65 18.30
CA GLN A 97 -14.46 -10.39 17.82
C GLN A 97 -13.38 -9.29 17.70
N ILE A 98 -12.48 -9.18 18.68
CA ILE A 98 -11.36 -8.22 18.63
C ILE A 98 -10.41 -8.55 17.47
N GLY A 99 -10.09 -9.83 17.28
CA GLY A 99 -9.23 -10.28 16.19
C GLY A 99 -9.84 -10.02 14.81
N LEU A 100 -11.11 -10.38 14.61
CA LEU A 100 -11.83 -10.17 13.36
C LEU A 100 -11.97 -8.68 13.05
N SER A 101 -12.35 -7.85 14.02
CA SER A 101 -12.45 -6.40 13.82
C SER A 101 -11.10 -5.75 13.53
N THR A 102 -9.98 -6.31 13.99
CA THR A 102 -8.64 -5.82 13.68
C THR A 102 -8.19 -6.20 12.26
N ILE A 103 -8.52 -7.42 11.81
CA ILE A 103 -8.17 -7.94 10.48
C ILE A 103 -9.06 -7.31 9.39
N PHE A 104 -10.35 -7.18 9.66
CA PHE A 104 -11.38 -6.84 8.67
C PHE A 104 -12.02 -5.47 8.91
N LYS A 105 -11.26 -4.49 9.46
CA LYS A 105 -11.78 -3.15 9.79
C LYS A 105 -12.65 -2.58 8.65
N ASN A 106 -13.96 -2.66 8.86
CA ASN A 106 -15.10 -2.14 8.07
C ASN A 106 -14.90 -2.06 6.55
N GLU A 107 -15.27 -3.13 5.85
CA GLU A 107 -15.98 -3.00 4.56
C GLU A 107 -17.44 -2.61 4.87
N GLU A 108 -17.68 -1.32 5.14
CA GLU A 108 -18.99 -0.68 4.94
C GLU A 108 -18.84 0.46 3.94
#